data_AF-E0D6Q9-F1
#
_entry.id   AF-E0D6Q9-F1
#
_cell.length_a   1.000
_cell.length_b   1.000
_cell.length_c   1.000
_cell.angle_alpha   90.00
_cell.angle_beta   90.00
_cell.angle_gamma   90.00
#
_symmetry.space_group_name_H-M   'P 1'
#
loop_
_entity.id
_entity.type
_entity.pdbx_description
1 polymer ?
#
loop_
_entity_poly.entity_id
_entity_poly.type
_entity_poly.pdbx_seq_one_letter_code
_entity_poly.pdbx_strand_id
1 'polypeptide(L)' 'MRFALASYGTRGDIEPSAAVGRELLRRGHDVRLAVPPELVGFVESTGLTAVP' A
#
# COMPACT_ATOMS: atom_id res chain seq x y z
N MET A 1 10.78 9.58 6.07
CA MET A 1 9.71 10.54 5.72
C MET A 1 8.36 9.85 5.86
N ARG A 2 7.25 10.59 5.75
CA ARG A 2 5.88 10.04 5.78
C ARG A 2 5.28 10.11 4.38
N PHE A 3 4.75 8.99 3.88
CA PHE A 3 4.11 8.88 2.58
C PHE A 3 2.68 8.37 2.73
N ALA A 4 1.75 9.04 2.06
CA ALA A 4 0.41 8.53 1.80
C ALA A 4 0.35 8.13 0.33
N LEU A 5 0.03 6.86 0.08
CA LEU A 5 -0.28 6.34 -1.23
C LEU A 5 -1.78 6.09 -1.30
N ALA A 6 -2.40 6.34 -2.44
CA ALA A 6 -3.79 6.01 -2.68
C ALA A 6 -3.89 5.38 -4.06
N SER A 7 -4.49 4.20 -4.13
CA SER A 7 -4.79 3.54 -5.39
C SER A 7 -6.18 2.91 -5.29
N TYR A 8 -6.96 3.02 -6.36
CA TYR A 8 -8.33 2.57 -6.40
C TYR A 8 -8.58 1.81 -7.70
N GLY A 9 -9.28 0.68 -7.61
CA GLY A 9 -9.52 -0.21 -8.73
C GLY A 9 -9.39 -1.66 -8.31
N THR A 10 -8.91 -2.48 -9.23
CA THR A 10 -8.70 -3.91 -9.00
C THR A 10 -7.29 -4.16 -8.44
N ARG A 11 -7.00 -5.44 -8.14
CA ARG A 11 -5.67 -5.85 -7.68
C ARG A 11 -4.54 -5.39 -8.60
N GLY A 12 -4.74 -5.38 -9.93
CA GLY A 12 -3.73 -4.93 -10.88
C GLY A 12 -3.38 -3.45 -10.75
N ASP A 13 -4.31 -2.63 -10.26
CA ASP A 13 -4.11 -1.20 -9.99
C ASP A 13 -3.41 -0.97 -8.64
N ILE A 14 -3.60 -1.88 -7.68
CA ILE A 14 -3.02 -1.78 -6.32
C ILE A 14 -1.59 -2.34 -6.26
N GLU A 15 -1.29 -3.41 -6.99
CA GLU A 15 0.02 -4.10 -6.96
C GLU A 15 1.22 -3.18 -7.21
N PRO A 16 1.21 -2.29 -8.22
CA PRO A 16 2.31 -1.35 -8.45
C PRO A 16 2.51 -0.38 -7.27
N SER A 17 1.42 0.14 -6.70
CA SER A 17 1.49 1.04 -5.53
C SER A 17 2.00 0.32 -4.29
N ALA A 18 1.59 -0.93 -4.07
CA ALA A 18 2.09 -1.76 -2.98
C ALA A 18 3.59 -2.06 -3.14
N ALA A 19 4.06 -2.35 -4.36
CA ALA A 19 5.48 -2.57 -4.63
C ALA A 19 6.33 -1.34 -4.31
N VAL A 20 5.90 -0.15 -4.75
CA VAL A 20 6.57 1.11 -4.42
C VAL A 20 6.54 1.39 -2.92
N GLY A 21 5.37 1.23 -2.29
CA GLY A 21 5.20 1.41 -0.85
C GLY A 21 6.13 0.49 -0.06
N ARG A 22 6.28 -0.77 -0.48
CA ARG A 22 7.13 -1.74 0.19
C ARG A 22 8.60 -1.35 0.15
N GLU A 23 9.06 -0.80 -0.98
CA GLU A 23 10.42 -0.30 -1.10
C GLU A 23 10.66 0.96 -0.26
N LEU A 24 9.68 1.88 -0.21
CA LEU A 24 9.75 3.05 0.67
C LEU A 24 9.83 2.63 2.16
N LEU A 25 9.02 1.63 2.56
CA LEU A 25 9.06 1.05 3.90
C LEU A 25 10.45 0.45 4.19
N ARG A 26 11.02 -0.31 3.25
CA ARG A 26 12.37 -0.90 3.39
C ARG A 26 13.47 0.16 3.57
N ARG A 27 13.29 1.36 3.00
CA ARG A 27 14.20 2.51 3.17
C ARG A 27 14.01 3.27 4.49
N GLY A 28 13.15 2.78 5.39
CA GLY A 28 12.90 3.38 6.70
C GLY A 28 11.92 4.55 6.66
N HIS A 29 10.99 4.56 5.69
CA HIS A 29 9.91 5.54 5.65
C HIS A 29 8.63 5.01 6.29
N ASP A 30 7.82 5.90 6.85
CA ASP A 30 6.44 5.60 7.28
C ASP A 30 5.52 5.71 6.06
N VAL A 31 4.80 4.63 5.76
CA VAL A 31 3.99 4.49 4.54
C VAL A 31 2.62 3.94 4.92
N ARG A 32 1.56 4.64 4.49
CA ARG A 32 0.18 4.14 4.50
C ARG A 32 -0.35 4.10 3.08
N LEU A 33 -1.11 3.05 2.75
CA LEU A 33 -1.69 2.86 1.42
C LEU A 33 -3.22 2.74 1.55
N ALA A 34 -3.95 3.71 0.99
CA ALA A 34 -5.40 3.70 0.89
C ALA A 34 -5.86 2.85 -0.31
N VAL A 35 -6.78 1.91 -0.08
CA VAL A 35 -7.28 0.93 -1.08
C VAL A 35 -8.73 0.55 -0.81
N PRO A 36 -9.47 -0.01 -1.79
CA PRO A 36 -10.79 -0.58 -1.55
C PRO A 36 -10.80 -1.58 -0.38
N PRO A 37 -11.86 -1.63 0.44
CA PRO A 37 -11.94 -2.47 1.64
C PRO A 37 -11.61 -3.96 1.38
N GLU A 38 -12.02 -4.49 0.23
CA GLU A 38 -11.79 -5.87 -0.20
C GLU A 38 -10.32 -6.19 -0.52
N LEU A 39 -9.46 -5.17 -0.68
CA LEU A 39 -8.03 -5.32 -0.98
C LEU A 39 -7.12 -4.96 0.21
N VAL A 40 -7.67 -4.56 1.36
CA VAL A 40 -6.92 -4.27 2.59
C VAL A 40 -6.02 -5.44 2.98
N GLY A 41 -6.59 -6.65 3.08
CA GLY A 41 -5.82 -7.84 3.46
C GLY A 41 -4.71 -8.19 2.47
N PHE A 42 -4.89 -7.89 1.18
CA PHE A 42 -3.83 -8.04 0.19
C PHE A 42 -2.67 -7.07 0.47
N VAL A 43 -2.95 -5.79 0.71
CA VAL A 43 -1.90 -4.81 1.04
C VAL A 43 -1.19 -5.15 2.33
N GLU A 44 -1.92 -5.51 3.39
CA GLU A 44 -1.34 -5.88 4.68
C GLU A 44 -0.42 -7.11 4.57
N SER A 45 -0.73 -8.07 3.69
CA SER A 45 0.14 -9.22 3.43
C SER A 45 1.54 -8.85 2.90
N THR A 46 1.70 -7.64 2.35
CA THR A 46 3.01 -7.12 1.92
C THR A 46 3.84 -6.50 3.05
N GLY A 47 3.25 -6.35 4.24
CA GLY A 47 3.84 -5.66 5.39
C GLY A 47 3.59 -4.15 5.43
N LEU A 48 2.74 -3.63 4.53
CA LEU A 48 2.29 -2.23 4.54
C LEU A 48 1.07 -2.05 5.46
N THR A 49 0.93 -0.86 6.04
CA THR A 49 -0.32 -0.47 6.70
C THR A 49 -1.32 0.00 5.65
N ALA A 50 -2.46 -0.70 5.56
CA ALA A 50 -3.55 -0.35 4.67
C ALA A 50 -4.59 0.54 5.36
N VAL A 51 -5.28 1.37 4.58
CA VAL A 51 -6.44 2.15 5.03
C VAL A 51 -7.58 1.89 4.02
N PRO A 52 -8.79 1.51 4.46
CA PRO A 52 -9.94 1.33 3.57
C PRO A 52 -10.46 2.66 3.00
#